data_AF-X1FDI3-F1
#
_entry.id   AF-X1FDI3-F1
#
_cell.length_a   1.000
_cell.length_b   1.000
_cell.length_c   1.000
_cell.angle_alpha   90.00
_cell.angle_beta   90.00
_cell.angle_gamma   90.00
#
_symmetry.space_group_name_H-M   'P 1'
#
loop_
_entity.id
_entity.type
_entity.pdbx_description
1 polymer ?
#
loop_
_entity_poly.entity_id
_entity_poly.type
_entity_poly.pdbx_seq_one_letter_code
_entity_poly.pdbx_strand_id
1 'polypeptide(L)' 'MTVILLSGLSALPSQPFEAAKVDGASPWQIFRHVTLPMLRPVIIIALLLRMAEAIKVFDI' A
#
# COMPACT_ATOMS: atom_id res chain seq x y z
N MET A 1 -2.07 14.75 3.05
CA MET A 1 -2.00 13.29 3.35
C MET A 1 -3.05 12.50 2.59
N THR A 2 -4.34 12.88 2.64
CA THR A 2 -5.46 12.20 1.98
C THR A 2 -5.28 12.01 0.47
N VAL A 3 -4.69 12.99 -0.23
CA VAL A 3 -4.49 12.95 -1.69
C VAL A 3 -3.46 11.90 -2.12
N ILE A 4 -2.38 11.73 -1.35
CA ILE A 4 -1.32 10.74 -1.66
C ILE A 4 -1.84 9.32 -1.44
N LEU A 5 -2.60 9.12 -0.36
CA LEU A 5 -3.25 7.84 -0.07
C LEU A 5 -4.27 7.46 -1.15
N LEU A 6 -5.08 8.42 -1.62
CA LEU A 6 -6.06 8.18 -2.68
C LEU A 6 -5.37 7.87 -4.02
N SER A 7 -4.31 8.61 -4.36
CA SER A 7 -3.51 8.39 -5.58
C SER A 7 -2.85 7.00 -5.59
N GLY A 8 -2.28 6.57 -4.46
CA GLY A 8 -1.72 5.22 -4.31
C GLY A 8 -2.77 4.11 -4.41
N LEU A 9 -4.01 4.37 -3.98
CA LEU A 9 -5.13 3.44 -4.11
C LEU A 9 -5.65 3.36 -5.56
N SER A 10 -5.70 4.49 -6.28
CA SER A 10 -6.07 4.55 -7.70
C SER A 10 -5.01 3.93 -8.62
N ALA A 11 -3.75 3.86 -8.18
CA ALA A 11 -2.66 3.20 -8.89
C ALA A 11 -2.67 1.67 -8.71
N LEU A 12 -3.46 1.13 -7.77
CA LEU A 12 -3.61 -0.32 -7.64
C LEU A 12 -4.46 -0.83 -8.81
N PRO A 13 -3.95 -1.74 -9.66
CA PRO A 13 -4.75 -2.35 -10.70
C PRO A 13 -5.97 -3.03 -10.05
N SER A 14 -7.16 -2.84 -10.63
CA SER A 14 -8.42 -3.44 -10.14
C SER A 14 -8.52 -4.94 -10.43
N GLN A 15 -7.75 -5.44 -11.40
CA GLN A 15 -7.74 -6.83 -11.86
C GLN A 15 -7.50 -7.88 -10.74
N PRO A 16 -6.56 -7.69 -9.79
CA PRO A 16 -6.33 -8.65 -8.71
C PRO A 16 -7.50 -8.70 -7.71
N PHE A 17 -8.21 -7.58 -7.52
CA PHE A 17 -9.40 -7.53 -6.67
C PHE A 17 -10.61 -8.19 -7.33
N GLU A 18 -10.79 -8.01 -8.64
CA GLU A 18 -11.82 -8.68 -9.40
C GLU A 18 -11.56 -10.19 -9.50
N ALA A 19 -10.32 -10.61 -9.76
CA ALA A 19 -9.92 -12.01 -9.77
C ALA A 19 -10.19 -12.68 -8.40
N ALA A 20 -9.80 -12.04 -7.30
CA ALA A 20 -10.04 -12.59 -5.96
C ALA A 20 -11.55 -12.65 -5.59
N LYS A 21 -12.38 -11.77 -6.16
CA LYS A 21 -13.85 -11.84 -6.05
C LYS A 21 -14.42 -13.02 -6.83
N VAL A 22 -13.92 -13.25 -8.05
CA VAL A 22 -14.32 -14.39 -8.90
C VAL A 22 -13.89 -15.72 -8.28
N ASP A 23 -12.72 -15.76 -7.63
CA ASP A 23 -12.22 -16.93 -6.89
C ASP A 23 -12.94 -17.19 -5.56
N GLY A 24 -13.91 -16.35 -5.17
CA GLY A 24 -14.66 -16.51 -3.93
C GLY A 24 -13.84 -16.25 -2.66
N ALA A 25 -12.73 -15.50 -2.75
CA ALA A 25 -11.89 -15.21 -1.61
C ALA A 25 -12.62 -14.34 -0.57
N SER A 26 -12.51 -14.70 0.71
CA SER A 26 -13.06 -13.89 1.80
C SER A 26 -12.36 -12.52 1.88
N PRO A 27 -13.03 -11.47 2.41
CA PRO A 27 -12.43 -10.13 2.53
C PRO A 27 -11.09 -10.11 3.27
N TRP A 28 -10.90 -11.01 4.24
CA TRP A 28 -9.64 -11.17 4.96
C TRP A 28 -8.53 -11.77 4.10
N GLN A 29 -8.85 -12.74 3.23
CA GLN A 29 -7.90 -13.32 2.28
C GLN A 29 -7.48 -12.28 1.23
N ILE A 30 -8.42 -11.50 0.71
CA ILE A 30 -8.16 -10.40 -0.22
C ILE A 30 -7.22 -9.38 0.43
N PHE A 31 -7.51 -8.97 1.67
CA PHE A 31 -6.65 -8.03 2.39
C PHE A 31 -5.22 -8.55 2.55
N ARG A 32 -5.03 -9.79 3.02
CA ARG A 32 -3.70 -10.35 3.29
C ARG A 32 -2.90 -10.73 2.05
N HIS A 33 -3.55 -11.24 1.01
CA HIS A 33 -2.89 -11.84 -0.15
C HIS A 33 -2.90 -10.97 -1.40
N VAL A 34 -3.78 -9.95 -1.45
CA VAL A 34 -3.84 -9.00 -2.57
C VAL A 34 -3.41 -7.63 -2.08
N THR A 35 -4.16 -7.04 -1.15
CA THR A 35 -3.94 -5.65 -0.72
C THR A 35 -2.60 -5.45 -0.03
N LEU A 36 -2.27 -6.28 0.97
CA LEU A 36 -1.05 -6.16 1.77
C LEU A 36 0.23 -6.32 0.92
N PRO A 37 0.40 -7.37 0.08
CA PRO A 37 1.59 -7.50 -0.75
C PRO A 37 1.69 -6.44 -1.85
N MET A 38 0.57 -5.96 -2.39
CA MET A 38 0.61 -4.85 -3.36
C MET A 38 0.97 -3.51 -2.72
N LEU A 39 0.61 -3.29 -1.45
CA LEU A 39 1.01 -2.10 -0.70
C LEU A 39 2.44 -2.17 -0.16
N ARG A 40 3.04 -3.36 0.01
CA ARG A 40 4.43 -3.52 0.50
C ARG A 40 5.45 -2.60 -0.19
N PRO A 41 5.55 -2.53 -1.53
CA PRO A 41 6.53 -1.65 -2.16
C PRO A 41 6.32 -0.17 -1.82
N VAL A 42 5.06 0.27 -1.74
CA VAL A 42 4.71 1.66 -1.36
C VAL A 42 5.05 1.93 0.12
N ILE A 43 4.73 0.98 1.01
CA ILE A 43 5.04 1.07 2.44
C ILE A 43 6.56 1.17 2.66
N ILE A 44 7.35 0.36 1.94
CA ILE A 44 8.82 0.39 2.05
C ILE A 44 9.37 1.75 1.63
N ILE A 45 8.95 2.28 0.48
CA ILE A 45 9.40 3.60 0.01
C ILE A 45 8.98 4.70 1.00
N ALA A 46 7.72 4.68 1.46
CA ALA A 46 7.24 5.64 2.44
C ALA A 46 8.01 5.57 3.76
N LEU A 47 8.34 4.36 4.23
CA LEU A 47 9.13 4.17 5.44
C LEU A 47 10.55 4.71 5.28
N LEU A 48 11.20 4.44 4.14
CA LEU A 48 12.55 4.94 3.87
C LEU A 48 12.60 6.48 3.84
N LEU A 49 11.65 7.10 3.15
CA LEU A 49 11.53 8.57 3.12
C LEU A 49 11.26 9.14 4.52
N ARG A 50 10.35 8.52 5.28
CA ARG A 50 10.03 8.93 6.65
C ARG A 50 11.23 8.78 7.60
N MET A 51 12.01 7.72 7.45
CA MET A 51 13.23 7.52 8.23
C MET A 51 14.29 8.56 7.84
N ALA A 52 14.47 8.84 6.55
CA ALA A 52 15.40 9.87 6.08
C ALA A 52 15.01 11.28 6.59
N GLU A 53 13.71 11.61 6.58
CA GLU A 53 13.19 12.85 7.19
C GLU A 53 13.40 12.86 8.71
N ALA A 54 13.08 11.76 9.40
CA ALA A 54 13.25 11.66 10.84
C ALA A 54 14.70 11.87 11.28
N ILE A 55 15.67 11.31 10.55
CA ILE A 55 17.10 11.53 10.82
C ILE A 55 17.47 13.01 10.65
N LYS A 56 16.99 13.66 9.58
CA LYS A 56 17.23 15.09 9.36
C LYS A 56 16.65 15.99 10.46
N VAL A 57 15.58 15.58 11.13
CA VAL A 57 14.98 16.35 12.24
C VAL A 57 15.89 16.40 13.47
N PHE A 58 16.72 15.38 13.70
CA PHE A 58 17.68 15.36 14.81
C PHE A 58 19.01 16.06 14.48
N ASP A 59 19.24 16.39 13.20
CA ASP A 59 20.42 17.11 12.72
C ASP A 59 20.20 18.65 12.74
N ILE A 60 19.21 19.12 13.51
CA ILE A 60 18.83 20.53 13.72
C ILE A 60 19.22 20.97 15.13
#